data_AF-A0A838MZE7-F1
#
_entry.id   AF-A0A838MZE7-F1
#
_cell.length_a   1.000
_cell.length_b   1.000
_cell.length_c   1.000
_cell.angle_alpha   90.00
_cell.angle_beta   90.00
_cell.angle_gamma   90.00
#
_symmetry.space_group_name_H-M   'P 1'
#
loop_
_entity.id
_entity.type
_entity.pdbx_description
1 polymer ?
#
loop_
_entity_poly.entity_id
_entity_poly.type
_entity_poly.pdbx_seq_one_letter_code
_entity_poly.pdbx_strand_id
1 'polypeptide(L)'
;MFKSSRRSLLACLVIFTIIFSSLPIAFATDSSAALATTEQDGVKGADAALAQGRTLLRRNRADQALPLVESALEMYTRANAQNGMAAAQDVAGDIYVQQGQYDTALDLYGRALQIFRAQKDMPNINLLLAKIGETQYL
;
A
#
# COMPACT_ATOMS: atom_id res chain seq x y z
N MET A 1 1.18 -70.43 -27.50
CA MET A 1 2.06 -70.18 -26.33
C MET A 1 2.16 -68.66 -26.10
N PHE A 2 1.10 -68.01 -25.58
CA PHE A 2 1.04 -66.57 -25.31
C PHE A 2 0.01 -66.30 -24.20
N LYS A 3 0.43 -66.28 -22.92
CA LYS A 3 -0.50 -65.90 -21.82
C LYS A 3 0.12 -65.23 -20.58
N SER A 4 1.42 -64.92 -20.54
CA SER A 4 2.04 -64.30 -19.35
C SER A 4 2.37 -62.80 -19.46
N SER A 5 2.47 -62.22 -20.66
CA SER A 5 2.99 -60.84 -20.84
C SER A 5 2.02 -59.72 -20.38
N ARG A 6 0.70 -59.95 -20.41
CA ARG A 6 -0.30 -58.92 -20.05
C ARG A 6 -0.34 -58.58 -18.54
N ARG A 7 0.01 -59.54 -17.67
CA ARG A 7 -0.03 -59.35 -16.21
C ARG A 7 1.13 -58.48 -15.70
N SER A 8 2.27 -58.53 -16.37
CA SER A 8 3.46 -57.73 -16.01
C SER A 8 3.32 -56.26 -16.44
N LEU A 9 2.68 -56.02 -17.61
CA LEU A 9 2.35 -54.67 -18.08
C LEU A 9 1.29 -53.98 -17.20
N LEU A 10 0.26 -54.69 -16.75
CA LEU A 10 -0.74 -54.14 -15.83
C LEU A 10 -0.16 -53.78 -14.46
N ALA A 11 0.81 -54.55 -13.96
CA ALA A 11 1.47 -54.26 -12.67
C ALA A 11 2.31 -52.97 -12.71
N CYS A 12 3.01 -52.69 -13.82
CA CYS A 12 3.77 -51.44 -13.96
C CYS A 12 2.88 -50.19 -14.03
N LEU A 13 1.72 -50.30 -14.68
CA LEU A 13 0.83 -49.15 -14.87
C LEU A 13 0.15 -48.70 -13.57
N VAL A 14 -0.18 -49.65 -12.69
CA VAL A 14 -0.76 -49.38 -11.36
C VAL A 14 0.26 -48.76 -10.40
N ILE A 15 1.52 -49.21 -10.45
CA ILE A 15 2.60 -48.64 -9.63
C ILE A 15 2.90 -47.19 -10.04
N PHE A 16 2.86 -46.89 -11.35
CA PHE A 16 3.07 -45.52 -11.86
C PHE A 16 1.98 -44.54 -11.39
N THR A 17 0.71 -44.98 -11.37
CA THR A 17 -0.39 -44.12 -10.90
C THR A 17 -0.40 -43.88 -9.39
N ILE A 18 0.05 -44.86 -8.59
CA ILE A 18 0.11 -44.72 -7.13
C ILE A 18 1.23 -43.75 -6.71
N ILE A 19 2.37 -43.78 -7.41
CA ILE A 19 3.46 -42.83 -7.17
C ILE A 19 3.03 -41.40 -7.56
N PHE A 20 2.30 -41.25 -8.67
CA PHE A 20 1.82 -39.94 -9.15
C PHE A 20 0.72 -39.32 -8.27
N SER A 21 -0.10 -40.12 -7.58
CA SER A 21 -1.12 -39.59 -6.64
C SER A 21 -0.56 -39.23 -5.26
N SER A 22 0.65 -39.71 -4.93
CA SER A 22 1.30 -39.48 -3.64
C SER A 22 2.21 -38.24 -3.61
N LEU A 23 2.46 -37.60 -4.76
CA LEU A 23 3.06 -36.29 -4.74
C LEU A 23 1.97 -35.28 -4.35
N PRO A 24 2.14 -34.52 -3.25
CA PRO A 24 1.32 -33.36 -3.04
C PRO A 24 1.56 -32.45 -4.25
N ILE A 25 0.53 -32.28 -5.08
CA ILE A 25 0.49 -31.17 -6.03
C ILE A 25 0.53 -29.96 -5.13
N ALA A 26 1.70 -29.32 -5.02
CA ALA A 26 1.84 -28.01 -4.42
C ALA A 26 1.05 -27.06 -5.33
N PHE A 27 -0.26 -27.00 -5.12
CA PHE A 27 -1.07 -25.92 -5.63
C PHE A 27 -0.43 -24.65 -5.07
N ALA A 28 0.11 -23.85 -5.97
CA ALA A 28 0.61 -22.50 -5.70
C ALA A 28 -0.56 -21.55 -5.39
N THR A 29 -1.51 -21.99 -4.56
CA THR A 29 -2.64 -21.22 -4.06
C THR A 29 -2.32 -20.77 -2.65
N ASP A 30 -1.31 -19.93 -2.48
CA ASP A 30 -1.11 -19.16 -1.25
C ASP A 30 -0.22 -17.92 -1.42
N SER A 31 0.16 -17.56 -2.65
CA SER A 31 0.87 -16.29 -2.86
C SER A 31 -0.08 -15.10 -2.78
N SER A 32 -1.32 -15.21 -3.29
CA SER A 32 -2.28 -14.10 -3.25
C SER A 32 -2.84 -13.81 -1.85
N ALA A 33 -3.00 -14.83 -1.00
CA ALA A 33 -3.48 -14.65 0.37
C ALA A 33 -2.39 -14.06 1.29
N ALA A 34 -1.12 -14.47 1.13
CA ALA A 34 0.00 -13.90 1.85
C ALA A 34 0.38 -12.47 1.39
N LEU A 35 0.18 -12.15 0.11
CA LEU A 35 0.37 -10.78 -0.42
C LEU A 35 -0.74 -9.82 0.05
N ALA A 36 -2.00 -10.28 0.09
CA ALA A 36 -3.11 -9.47 0.58
C ALA A 36 -3.00 -9.14 2.09
N THR A 37 -2.52 -10.08 2.90
CA THR A 37 -2.32 -9.84 4.34
C THR A 37 -1.14 -8.90 4.62
N THR A 38 -0.05 -9.03 3.86
CA THR A 38 1.12 -8.13 3.99
C THR A 38 0.84 -6.71 3.51
N GLU A 39 0.03 -6.55 2.46
CA GLU A 39 -0.42 -5.23 1.97
C GLU A 39 -1.33 -4.55 3.01
N GLN A 40 -2.29 -5.29 3.58
CA GLN A 40 -3.23 -4.77 4.57
C GLN A 40 -2.57 -4.44 5.92
N ASP A 41 -1.56 -5.20 6.34
CA ASP A 41 -0.82 -4.93 7.57
C ASP A 41 0.19 -3.77 7.42
N GLY A 42 0.77 -3.59 6.23
CA GLY A 42 1.56 -2.41 5.89
C GLY A 42 0.75 -1.11 5.96
N VAL A 43 -0.48 -1.13 5.46
CA VAL A 43 -1.38 0.04 5.50
C VAL A 43 -1.75 0.43 6.94
N LYS A 44 -2.03 -0.53 7.83
CA LYS A 44 -2.35 -0.22 9.24
C LYS A 44 -1.22 0.49 9.96
N GLY A 45 0.03 0.07 9.73
CA GLY A 45 1.21 0.74 10.29
C GLY A 45 1.36 2.16 9.77
N ALA A 46 1.09 2.36 8.48
CA ALA A 46 1.10 3.68 7.85
C ALA A 46 0.02 4.61 8.44
N ASP A 47 -1.20 4.10 8.64
CA ASP A 47 -2.31 4.86 9.25
C ASP A 47 -1.95 5.34 10.66
N ALA A 48 -1.34 4.46 11.47
CA ALA A 48 -0.92 4.79 12.83
C ALA A 48 0.18 5.87 12.82
N ALA A 49 1.19 5.75 11.95
CA ALA A 49 2.25 6.72 11.80
C ALA A 49 1.71 8.09 11.34
N LEU A 50 0.82 8.10 10.34
CA LEU A 50 0.18 9.33 9.86
C LEU A 50 -0.68 9.99 10.94
N ALA A 51 -1.45 9.21 11.70
CA ALA A 51 -2.27 9.73 12.80
C ALA A 51 -1.40 10.34 13.92
N GLN A 52 -0.28 9.71 14.25
CA GLN A 52 0.69 10.24 15.20
C GLN A 52 1.34 11.52 14.67
N GLY A 53 1.76 11.55 13.40
CA GLY A 53 2.29 12.73 12.72
C GLY A 53 1.33 13.91 12.79
N ARG A 54 0.05 13.72 12.44
CA ARG A 54 -1.01 14.74 12.59
C ARG A 54 -1.15 15.23 14.03
N THR A 55 -1.02 14.33 15.01
CA THR A 55 -1.13 14.69 16.42
C THR A 55 0.04 15.54 16.90
N LEU A 56 1.26 15.24 16.44
CA LEU A 56 2.44 16.07 16.71
C LEU A 56 2.35 17.43 16.03
N LEU A 57 1.86 17.47 14.79
CA LEU A 57 1.65 18.71 14.06
C LEU A 57 0.66 19.63 14.78
N ARG A 58 -0.50 19.12 15.24
CA ARG A 58 -1.46 19.90 16.06
C ARG A 58 -0.87 20.41 17.38
N ARG A 59 0.23 19.80 17.86
CA ARG A 59 0.99 20.24 19.04
C ARG A 59 2.15 21.17 18.69
N ASN A 60 2.18 21.69 17.46
CA ASN A 60 3.23 22.55 16.93
C ASN A 60 4.62 21.88 16.88
N ARG A 61 4.68 20.55 16.81
CA ARG A 61 5.93 19.76 16.76
C ARG A 61 6.21 19.23 15.35
N ALA A 62 6.29 20.14 14.39
CA ALA A 62 6.51 19.85 12.96
C ALA A 62 7.73 18.93 12.72
N ASP A 63 8.85 19.23 13.36
CA ASP A 63 10.11 18.48 13.17
C ASP A 63 10.01 17.00 13.59
N GLN A 64 9.10 16.68 14.52
CA GLN A 64 8.85 15.32 14.95
C GLN A 64 7.74 14.64 14.15
N ALA A 65 6.84 15.43 13.56
CA ALA A 65 5.77 14.94 12.71
C ALA A 65 6.30 14.48 11.35
N LEU A 66 7.23 15.24 10.76
CA LEU A 66 7.76 14.99 9.42
C LEU A 66 8.27 13.56 9.20
N PRO A 67 9.18 13.00 10.03
CA PRO A 67 9.69 11.65 9.80
C PRO A 67 8.60 10.57 9.88
N LEU A 68 7.54 10.79 10.69
CA LEU A 68 6.41 9.85 10.76
C LEU A 68 5.54 9.92 9.51
N VAL A 69 5.32 11.13 8.99
CA VAL A 69 4.54 11.34 7.76
C VAL A 69 5.27 10.82 6.54
N GLU A 70 6.59 11.01 6.46
CA GLU A 70 7.45 10.46 5.40
C GLU A 70 7.45 8.92 5.43
N SER A 71 7.59 8.34 6.62
CA SER A 71 7.49 6.89 6.81
C SER A 71 6.12 6.35 6.35
N ALA A 72 5.03 7.01 6.74
CA ALA A 72 3.69 6.64 6.30
C ALA A 72 3.55 6.72 4.77
N LEU A 73 4.05 7.81 4.15
CA LEU A 73 4.03 7.99 2.70
C LEU A 73 4.80 6.87 1.98
N GLU A 74 5.95 6.47 2.49
CA GLU A 74 6.73 5.37 1.92
C GLU A 74 5.95 4.05 2.00
N MET A 75 5.33 3.76 3.15
CA MET A 75 4.53 2.55 3.33
C MET A 75 3.30 2.53 2.41
N TYR A 76 2.57 3.64 2.29
CA TYR A 76 1.45 3.74 1.36
C TYR A 76 1.91 3.62 -0.10
N THR A 77 3.09 4.14 -0.44
CA THR A 77 3.66 4.01 -1.79
C THR A 77 3.98 2.54 -2.11
N ARG A 78 4.60 1.81 -1.17
CA ARG A 78 4.88 0.37 -1.35
C ARG A 78 3.61 -0.47 -1.47
N ALA A 79 2.56 -0.08 -0.73
CA ALA A 79 1.25 -0.72 -0.78
C ALA A 79 0.33 -0.17 -1.90
N ASN A 80 0.85 0.71 -2.77
CA ASN A 80 0.08 1.40 -3.81
C ASN A 80 -1.26 2.01 -3.32
N ALA A 81 -1.30 2.43 -2.06
CA ALA A 81 -2.48 2.92 -1.37
C ALA A 81 -2.66 4.41 -1.64
N GLN A 82 -3.23 4.74 -2.80
CA GLN A 82 -3.36 6.10 -3.33
C GLN A 82 -3.97 7.09 -2.33
N ASN A 83 -5.04 6.70 -1.61
CA ASN A 83 -5.65 7.57 -0.60
C ASN A 83 -4.72 7.89 0.57
N GLY A 84 -3.97 6.90 1.05
CA GLY A 84 -2.97 7.11 2.10
C GLY A 84 -1.83 7.99 1.62
N MET A 85 -1.36 7.80 0.38
CA MET A 85 -0.33 8.65 -0.24
C MET A 85 -0.78 10.11 -0.28
N ALA A 86 -1.98 10.38 -0.79
CA ALA A 86 -2.53 11.73 -0.89
C ALA A 86 -2.73 12.36 0.50
N ALA A 87 -3.23 11.59 1.46
CA ALA A 87 -3.40 12.04 2.84
C ALA A 87 -2.07 12.35 3.54
N ALA A 88 -1.01 11.58 3.29
CA ALA A 88 0.32 11.85 3.82
C ALA A 88 0.97 13.07 3.16
N GLN A 89 0.81 13.24 1.84
CA GLN A 89 1.26 14.43 1.12
C GLN A 89 0.56 15.71 1.61
N ASP A 90 -0.74 15.66 1.88
CA ASP A 90 -1.50 16.77 2.49
C ASP A 90 -0.91 17.17 3.85
N VAL A 91 -0.67 16.20 4.75
CA VAL A 91 -0.09 16.49 6.07
C VAL A 91 1.36 16.99 5.97
N ALA A 92 2.15 16.46 5.03
CA ALA A 92 3.49 16.97 4.77
C ALA A 92 3.43 18.43 4.28
N GLY A 93 2.46 18.78 3.43
CA GLY A 93 2.19 20.15 3.04
C GLY A 93 1.95 21.05 4.26
N ASP A 94 1.07 20.65 5.18
CA ASP A 94 0.80 21.42 6.41
C ASP A 94 2.05 21.62 7.27
N ILE A 95 2.92 20.60 7.34
CA ILE A 95 4.21 20.68 8.05
C ILE A 95 5.09 21.76 7.42
N TYR A 96 5.22 21.76 6.10
CA TYR A 96 6.05 22.74 5.38
C TYR A 96 5.48 24.16 5.43
N VAL A 97 4.15 24.32 5.45
CA VAL A 97 3.51 25.63 5.74
C VAL A 97 3.94 26.14 7.12
N GLN A 98 3.89 25.28 8.14
CA GLN A 98 4.31 25.65 9.50
C GLN A 98 5.80 26.04 9.58
N GLN A 99 6.63 25.49 8.69
CA GLN A 99 8.06 25.80 8.58
C GLN A 99 8.36 27.00 7.66
N GLY A 100 7.35 27.62 7.05
CA GLY A 100 7.52 28.74 6.11
C GLY A 100 8.03 28.34 4.73
N GLN A 101 8.02 27.06 4.38
CA GLN A 101 8.47 26.53 3.10
C GLN A 101 7.27 26.35 2.15
N TYR A 102 6.69 27.48 1.73
CA TYR A 102 5.41 27.50 1.01
C TYR A 102 5.48 26.84 -0.37
N ASP A 103 6.57 27.01 -1.11
CA ASP A 103 6.74 26.36 -2.42
C ASP A 103 6.70 24.82 -2.32
N THR A 104 7.38 24.26 -1.31
CA THR A 104 7.38 22.83 -1.03
C THR A 104 5.98 22.35 -0.64
N ALA A 105 5.28 23.12 0.20
CA ALA A 105 3.92 22.80 0.59
C ALA A 105 2.95 22.78 -0.61
N LEU A 106 3.06 23.77 -1.51
CA LEU A 106 2.23 23.86 -2.71
C LEU A 106 2.46 22.67 -3.66
N ASP A 107 3.71 22.22 -3.85
CA ASP A 107 3.99 21.02 -4.63
C ASP A 107 3.33 19.78 -4.02
N LEU A 108 3.45 19.60 -2.70
CA LEU A 108 2.86 18.47 -1.99
C LEU A 108 1.33 18.47 -2.05
N TYR A 109 0.69 19.61 -1.80
CA TYR A 109 -0.76 19.74 -1.98
C TYR A 109 -1.18 19.48 -3.42
N GLY A 110 -0.39 19.94 -4.41
CA GLY A 110 -0.63 19.68 -5.82
C GLY A 110 -0.61 18.18 -6.17
N ARG A 111 0.33 17.43 -5.62
CA ARG A 111 0.41 15.97 -5.79
C ARG A 111 -0.79 15.25 -5.15
N ALA A 112 -1.14 15.62 -3.92
CA ALA A 112 -2.33 15.07 -3.25
C ALA A 112 -3.62 15.37 -4.03
N LEU A 113 -3.74 16.58 -4.58
CA LEU A 113 -4.89 17.03 -5.35
C LEU A 113 -5.06 16.22 -6.65
N GLN A 114 -3.96 15.87 -7.33
CA GLN A 114 -4.02 15.02 -8.53
C GLN A 114 -4.62 13.64 -8.20
N ILE A 115 -4.20 13.04 -7.08
CA ILE A 115 -4.71 11.74 -6.65
C ILE A 115 -6.20 11.83 -6.29
N PHE A 116 -6.62 12.80 -5.47
CA PHE A 116 -8.02 12.95 -5.11
C PHE A 116 -8.92 13.29 -6.31
N ARG A 117 -8.41 14.05 -7.29
CA ARG A 117 -9.11 14.28 -8.58
C ARG A 117 -9.31 13.00 -9.36
N ALA A 118 -8.29 12.16 -9.47
CA ALA A 118 -8.40 10.86 -10.15
C ALA A 118 -9.46 9.96 -9.50
N GLN A 119 -9.63 10.07 -8.18
CA GLN A 119 -10.60 9.31 -7.39
C GLN A 119 -11.98 10.00 -7.26
N LYS A 120 -12.14 11.23 -7.77
CA LYS A 120 -13.36 12.05 -7.64
C LYS A 120 -13.77 12.33 -6.19
N ASP A 121 -12.80 12.43 -5.29
CA ASP A 121 -13.01 12.76 -3.88
C ASP A 121 -13.22 14.26 -3.69
N MET A 122 -14.45 14.72 -3.95
CA MET A 122 -14.80 16.15 -3.90
C MET A 122 -14.51 16.82 -2.55
N PRO A 123 -14.80 16.21 -1.39
CA PRO A 123 -14.43 16.78 -0.09
C PRO A 123 -12.93 17.12 0.02
N ASN A 124 -12.06 16.16 -0.30
CA ASN A 124 -10.61 16.37 -0.20
C ASN A 124 -10.07 17.32 -1.28
N ILE A 125 -10.66 17.32 -2.47
CA ILE A 125 -10.36 18.30 -3.53
C ILE A 125 -10.62 19.73 -3.02
N ASN A 126 -11.80 19.98 -2.44
CA ASN A 126 -12.16 21.31 -1.97
C ASN A 126 -11.26 21.76 -0.81
N LEU A 127 -10.93 20.84 0.11
CA LEU A 127 -10.01 21.12 1.21
C LEU A 127 -8.62 21.53 0.69
N LEU A 128 -8.05 20.78 -0.25
CA LEU A 128 -6.73 21.09 -0.80
C LEU A 128 -6.73 22.39 -1.60
N LEU A 129 -7.80 22.70 -2.34
CA LEU A 129 -7.90 23.98 -3.02
C LEU A 129 -7.92 25.16 -2.04
N ALA A 130 -8.60 25.01 -0.90
CA ALA A 130 -8.59 26.03 0.16
C ALA A 130 -7.18 26.21 0.75
N LYS A 131 -6.50 25.10 1.08
CA LYS A 131 -5.12 25.13 1.60
C LYS A 131 -4.11 25.73 0.62
N ILE A 132 -4.21 25.36 -0.66
CA ILE A 132 -3.37 25.93 -1.73
C ILE A 132 -3.62 27.44 -1.83
N GLY A 133 -4.89 27.86 -1.84
CA GLY A 133 -5.25 29.27 -1.85
C GLY A 133 -4.65 30.01 -0.66
N GLU A 134 -4.85 29.53 0.56
CA GLU A 134 -4.29 30.11 1.78
C GLU A 134 -2.75 30.21 1.73
N THR A 135 -2.09 29.13 1.28
CA THR A 135 -0.62 29.07 1.19
C THR A 135 -0.06 30.05 0.16
N GLN A 136 -0.79 30.36 -0.93
CA GLN A 136 -0.38 31.35 -1.92
C GLN A 136 -0.42 32.80 -1.41
N TYR A 137 -1.13 33.06 -0.31
CA TYR A 137 -1.23 34.40 0.30
C TYR A 137 -0.24 34.63 1.45
N LEU A 138 0.54 33.62 1.85
CA LEU A 138 1.58 33.70 2.88
C LEU A 138 2.94 34.05 2.28
#